data_AF-A0A8H2XES6-F1
#
_entry.id   AF-A0A8H2XES6-F1
#
_cell.length_a   1.000
_cell.length_b   1.000
_cell.length_c   1.000
_cell.angle_alpha   90.00
_cell.angle_beta   90.00
_cell.angle_gamma   90.00
#
_symmetry.space_group_name_H-M   'P 1'
#
loop_
_entity.id
_entity.type
_entity.pdbx_description
1 polymer ?
#
loop_
_entity_poly.entity_id
_entity_poly.type
_entity_poly.pdbx_seq_one_letter_code
_entity_poly.pdbx_strand_id
1 'polypeptide(L)'
;MLSLLFVIPWLATASGHSAIWHPSMYGFNVSKAPDGRDNRPVAPLRDMDFNTWWMHGHMDFPPNKGDLFQLPAGQTVTTEIACTKAATSYWESGEGGDARDGNSVCPESPMATFHTNGISGLGGCGLAIAYKDDVRAVKPEDFAVFSVNHLCVWNRFTEFEVPAKLPECPGGKCICSFFWIHREDSGGEEMYMNPFDCAVTNATSAVAIPPPQVPRYCPVDKANCTVGAKQPFYWLQKEGNNIFNDSFDPPTYTDDYGFKQGAQNDLWDSLAGTTSITSSASTTTSQAASSTTSGSRVAAVSSNGSSEPNFPDVVDLVGSSDPNNTISSLNGTENNSSDTSKVHPTSPVQHLLAGSSRKIRGCNARQTSGQGKQKRNYVMRKRMTKDQSRWNWW
;
A
#
# COMPACT_ATOMS: atom_id res chain seq x y z
N MET A 1 -43.00 -43.18 10.54
CA MET A 1 -41.65 -42.69 10.88
C MET A 1 -41.27 -41.66 9.82
N LEU A 2 -41.27 -40.38 10.18
CA LEU A 2 -40.98 -39.27 9.27
C LEU A 2 -39.51 -38.90 9.47
N SER A 3 -38.63 -39.29 8.54
CA SER A 3 -37.22 -38.91 8.58
C SER A 3 -37.09 -37.43 8.18
N LEU A 4 -36.80 -36.57 9.15
CA LEU A 4 -36.32 -35.21 8.89
C LEU A 4 -34.87 -35.29 8.39
N LEU A 5 -34.65 -35.05 7.10
CA LEU A 5 -33.34 -34.73 6.55
C LEU A 5 -32.95 -33.34 7.04
N PHE A 6 -32.05 -33.26 8.03
CA PHE A 6 -31.36 -32.04 8.37
C PHE A 6 -30.40 -31.69 7.23
N VAL A 7 -30.80 -30.72 6.39
CA VAL A 7 -29.88 -30.03 5.50
C VAL A 7 -29.03 -29.12 6.39
N ILE A 8 -27.81 -29.54 6.71
CA ILE A 8 -26.83 -28.67 7.35
C ILE A 8 -26.39 -27.68 6.26
N PRO A 9 -26.69 -26.38 6.37
CA PRO A 9 -26.10 -25.41 5.47
C PRO A 9 -24.59 -25.47 5.71
N TRP A 10 -23.85 -25.91 4.70
CA TRP A 10 -22.42 -25.62 4.63
C TRP A 10 -22.31 -24.10 4.66
N LEU A 11 -21.91 -23.53 5.79
CA LEU A 11 -21.34 -22.20 5.78
C LEU A 11 -20.10 -22.33 4.91
N ALA A 12 -20.21 -21.89 3.64
CA ALA A 12 -19.04 -21.69 2.81
C ALA A 12 -18.17 -20.68 3.58
N THR A 13 -17.07 -21.15 4.14
CA THR A 13 -15.99 -20.28 4.55
C THR A 13 -15.49 -19.64 3.27
N ALA A 14 -16.03 -18.46 2.97
CA ALA A 14 -15.56 -17.63 1.88
C ALA A 14 -14.15 -17.21 2.28
N SER A 15 -13.17 -17.93 1.75
CA SER A 15 -11.79 -17.53 1.82
C SER A 15 -11.61 -16.56 0.67
N GLY A 16 -11.88 -15.29 0.94
CA GLY A 16 -11.55 -14.28 -0.04
C GLY A 16 -10.04 -14.17 -0.11
N HIS A 17 -9.53 -13.95 -1.31
CA HIS A 17 -8.10 -13.99 -1.55
C HIS A 17 -7.84 -13.04 -2.70
N SER A 18 -7.07 -11.99 -2.45
CA SER A 18 -6.64 -11.07 -3.50
C SER A 18 -5.34 -10.41 -3.11
N ALA A 19 -4.48 -10.23 -4.09
CA ALA A 19 -3.20 -9.56 -3.95
C ALA A 19 -3.02 -8.58 -5.09
N ILE A 20 -2.23 -7.53 -4.86
CA ILE A 20 -1.63 -6.79 -5.96
C ILE A 20 -0.56 -7.68 -6.63
N TRP A 21 -0.55 -7.73 -7.95
CA TRP A 21 0.44 -8.46 -8.72
C TRP A 21 1.27 -7.50 -9.56
N HIS A 22 2.58 -7.56 -9.36
CA HIS A 22 3.57 -6.87 -10.18
C HIS A 22 4.94 -7.53 -9.97
N PRO A 23 5.84 -7.60 -10.98
CA PRO A 23 7.16 -8.21 -10.83
C PRO A 23 8.03 -7.58 -9.74
N SER A 24 7.74 -6.32 -9.38
CA SER A 24 8.44 -5.62 -8.28
C SER A 24 7.96 -6.01 -6.88
N MET A 25 6.96 -6.87 -6.73
CA MET A 25 6.50 -7.31 -5.41
C MET A 25 7.46 -8.31 -4.77
N TYR A 26 7.57 -8.23 -3.46
CA TYR A 26 8.20 -9.29 -2.69
C TYR A 26 7.28 -10.52 -2.70
N GLY A 27 7.89 -11.70 -2.76
CA GLY A 27 7.16 -12.96 -2.78
C GLY A 27 6.38 -13.24 -4.07
N PHE A 28 6.75 -12.60 -5.19
CA PHE A 28 6.09 -12.76 -6.50
C PHE A 28 5.90 -14.23 -6.95
N ASN A 29 6.78 -15.13 -6.50
CA ASN A 29 6.77 -16.57 -6.79
C ASN A 29 6.60 -17.45 -5.54
N VAL A 30 6.24 -16.90 -4.38
CA VAL A 30 6.09 -17.67 -3.14
C VAL A 30 4.77 -18.46 -3.16
N SER A 31 4.85 -19.74 -2.80
CA SER A 31 3.70 -20.63 -2.68
C SER A 31 3.45 -21.15 -1.25
N LYS A 32 4.48 -21.23 -0.40
CA LYS A 32 4.40 -21.72 0.98
C LYS A 32 5.41 -21.02 1.90
N ALA A 33 5.08 -20.95 3.18
CA ALA A 33 6.03 -20.57 4.23
C ALA A 33 6.95 -21.76 4.61
N PRO A 34 8.11 -21.50 5.27
CA PRO A 34 9.01 -22.53 5.75
C PRO A 34 8.37 -23.55 6.71
N ASP A 35 7.34 -23.14 7.44
CA ASP A 35 6.55 -23.99 8.36
C ASP A 35 5.48 -24.84 7.63
N GLY A 36 5.40 -24.74 6.31
CA GLY A 36 4.47 -25.49 5.46
C GLY A 36 3.08 -24.88 5.32
N ARG A 37 2.78 -23.76 6.00
CA ARG A 37 1.52 -23.03 5.81
C ARG A 37 1.46 -22.42 4.41
N ASP A 38 0.23 -22.17 3.95
CA ASP A 38 0.02 -21.30 2.79
C ASP A 38 0.53 -19.89 3.12
N ASN A 39 1.41 -19.39 2.27
CA ASN A 39 1.96 -18.04 2.37
C ASN A 39 2.05 -17.40 0.98
N ARG A 40 1.17 -17.80 0.06
CA ARG A 40 0.99 -17.11 -1.22
C ARG A 40 0.67 -15.64 -0.98
N PRO A 41 1.00 -14.73 -1.90
CA PRO A 41 0.67 -13.30 -1.75
C PRO A 41 -0.80 -13.00 -1.46
N VAL A 42 -1.70 -13.87 -1.90
CA VAL A 42 -3.15 -13.75 -1.71
C VAL A 42 -3.62 -14.24 -0.35
N ALA A 43 -2.79 -14.96 0.41
CA ALA A 43 -3.18 -15.53 1.69
C ALA A 43 -3.46 -14.41 2.71
N PRO A 44 -4.55 -14.50 3.49
CA PRO A 44 -4.91 -13.48 4.45
C PRO A 44 -3.97 -13.44 5.66
N LEU A 45 -3.89 -12.28 6.30
CA LEU A 45 -3.10 -12.05 7.52
C LEU A 45 -4.04 -11.89 8.71
N ARG A 46 -3.96 -12.81 9.68
CA ARG A 46 -4.78 -12.80 10.89
C ARG A 46 -4.13 -13.62 12.00
N ASP A 47 -4.16 -13.10 13.22
CA ASP A 47 -3.62 -13.74 14.43
C ASP A 47 -2.17 -14.21 14.24
N MET A 48 -1.37 -13.38 13.57
CA MET A 48 0.03 -13.66 13.27
C MET A 48 0.97 -12.82 14.14
N ASP A 49 2.13 -13.40 14.49
CA ASP A 49 3.23 -12.67 15.12
C ASP A 49 3.84 -11.67 14.12
N PHE A 50 4.58 -10.67 14.62
CA PHE A 50 5.03 -9.55 13.79
C PHE A 50 5.78 -9.98 12.54
N ASN A 51 6.77 -10.87 12.68
CA ASN A 51 7.60 -11.32 11.56
C ASN A 51 6.84 -12.14 10.51
N THR A 52 5.65 -12.65 10.84
CA THR A 52 4.83 -13.45 9.93
C THR A 52 3.91 -12.58 9.09
N TRP A 53 3.24 -11.59 9.69
CA TRP A 53 2.37 -10.70 8.92
C TRP A 53 3.13 -9.55 8.25
N TRP A 54 4.18 -9.05 8.90
CA TRP A 54 4.92 -7.89 8.42
C TRP A 54 5.55 -8.20 7.08
N MET A 55 5.28 -7.34 6.08
CA MET A 55 5.73 -7.54 4.71
C MET A 55 5.31 -8.90 4.13
N HIS A 56 4.18 -9.47 4.60
CA HIS A 56 3.69 -10.83 4.28
C HIS A 56 4.73 -11.95 4.60
N GLY A 57 5.72 -11.65 5.45
CA GLY A 57 6.85 -12.55 5.67
C GLY A 57 7.71 -12.77 4.41
N HIS A 58 7.63 -11.88 3.42
CA HIS A 58 8.27 -12.05 2.10
C HIS A 58 9.59 -11.27 1.92
N MET A 59 10.13 -10.66 2.97
CA MET A 59 11.38 -9.87 2.87
C MET A 59 12.60 -10.67 2.37
N ASP A 60 12.60 -11.99 2.53
CA ASP A 60 13.64 -12.90 2.02
C ASP A 60 13.43 -13.31 0.55
N PHE A 61 12.34 -12.85 -0.08
CA PHE A 61 11.97 -13.14 -1.46
C PHE A 61 11.81 -11.82 -2.25
N PRO A 62 12.90 -11.04 -2.42
CA PRO A 62 12.83 -9.75 -3.10
C PRO A 62 12.49 -9.90 -4.59
N PRO A 63 11.99 -8.83 -5.23
CA PRO A 63 11.86 -8.78 -6.69
C PRO A 63 13.23 -8.86 -7.40
N ASN A 64 13.22 -9.04 -8.73
CA ASN A 64 14.47 -8.95 -9.48
C ASN A 64 15.04 -7.53 -9.43
N LYS A 65 16.36 -7.41 -9.53
CA LYS A 65 17.01 -6.11 -9.57
C LYS A 65 16.51 -5.30 -10.77
N GLY A 66 15.99 -4.11 -10.49
CA GLY A 66 15.49 -3.17 -11.50
C GLY A 66 13.99 -3.26 -11.76
N ASP A 67 13.31 -4.30 -11.25
CA ASP A 67 11.85 -4.35 -11.28
C ASP A 67 11.31 -3.34 -10.27
N LEU A 68 10.80 -2.21 -10.77
CA LEU A 68 10.25 -1.11 -9.97
C LEU A 68 8.85 -0.77 -10.46
N PHE A 69 7.90 -0.65 -9.53
CA PHE A 69 6.60 -0.08 -9.84
C PHE A 69 6.72 1.45 -9.98
N GLN A 70 6.43 1.99 -11.16
CA GLN A 70 6.60 3.41 -11.45
C GLN A 70 5.39 4.21 -10.98
N LEU A 71 5.65 5.26 -10.19
CA LEU A 71 4.66 6.18 -9.64
C LEU A 71 4.86 7.58 -10.26
N PRO A 72 4.31 7.86 -11.45
CA PRO A 72 4.34 9.19 -12.06
C PRO A 72 3.54 10.18 -11.22
N ALA A 73 4.23 11.14 -10.59
CA ALA A 73 3.61 12.15 -9.74
C ALA A 73 2.54 12.94 -10.50
N GLY A 74 1.34 13.03 -9.92
CA GLY A 74 0.21 13.78 -10.48
C GLY A 74 -0.56 13.02 -11.58
N GLN A 75 -0.25 11.75 -11.79
CA GLN A 75 -0.90 10.90 -12.79
C GLN A 75 -1.57 9.69 -12.13
N THR A 76 -2.36 8.97 -12.92
CA THR A 76 -2.97 7.70 -12.53
C THR A 76 -2.07 6.54 -12.91
N VAL A 77 -1.96 5.56 -12.02
CA VAL A 77 -1.36 4.25 -12.27
C VAL A 77 -2.43 3.17 -12.24
N THR A 78 -2.33 2.20 -13.13
CA THR A 78 -3.17 1.01 -13.12
C THR A 78 -2.42 -0.15 -12.48
N THR A 79 -3.04 -0.80 -11.51
CA THR A 79 -2.55 -2.01 -10.84
C THR A 79 -3.36 -3.23 -11.29
N GLU A 80 -2.81 -4.42 -11.10
CA GLU A 80 -3.57 -5.67 -11.26
C GLU A 80 -3.79 -6.31 -9.90
N ILE A 81 -5.04 -6.38 -9.46
CA ILE A 81 -5.45 -7.02 -8.21
C ILE A 81 -6.27 -8.26 -8.55
N ALA A 82 -5.83 -9.44 -8.11
CA ALA A 82 -6.52 -10.69 -8.45
C ALA A 82 -6.33 -11.78 -7.40
N CYS A 83 -7.24 -12.76 -7.41
CA CYS A 83 -7.19 -13.93 -6.52
C CYS A 83 -6.12 -14.96 -6.86
N THR A 84 -5.52 -14.85 -8.05
CA THR A 84 -4.40 -15.67 -8.49
C THR A 84 -3.59 -14.92 -9.52
N LYS A 85 -2.29 -15.21 -9.59
CA LYS A 85 -1.41 -14.67 -10.63
C LYS A 85 -1.84 -15.10 -12.03
N ALA A 86 -2.45 -16.28 -12.17
CA ALA A 86 -3.03 -16.79 -13.42
C ALA A 86 -4.12 -15.87 -14.01
N ALA A 87 -4.79 -15.08 -13.17
CA ALA A 87 -5.81 -14.13 -13.59
C ALA A 87 -5.23 -12.76 -13.93
N THR A 88 -3.91 -12.61 -14.02
CA THR A 88 -3.22 -11.34 -14.32
C THR A 88 -2.36 -11.44 -15.56
N SER A 89 -1.81 -10.31 -16.04
CA SER A 89 -0.85 -10.30 -17.15
C SER A 89 0.43 -11.09 -16.85
N TYR A 90 0.64 -11.51 -15.60
CA TYR A 90 1.81 -12.27 -15.15
C TYR A 90 1.56 -13.79 -15.07
N TRP A 91 0.48 -14.28 -15.68
CA TRP A 91 0.04 -15.67 -15.64
C TRP A 91 1.11 -16.68 -16.05
N GLU A 92 2.05 -16.33 -16.95
CA GLU A 92 3.10 -17.24 -17.42
C GLU A 92 4.00 -17.76 -16.28
N SER A 93 4.16 -16.94 -15.24
CA SER A 93 4.93 -17.30 -14.04
C SER A 93 4.06 -17.87 -12.92
N GLY A 94 2.75 -17.99 -13.14
CA GLY A 94 1.76 -18.47 -12.18
C GLY A 94 1.34 -19.91 -12.45
N GLU A 95 0.88 -20.58 -11.40
CA GLU A 95 0.21 -21.87 -11.55
C GLU A 95 -1.21 -21.68 -12.10
N GLY A 96 -1.66 -22.58 -12.97
CA GLY A 96 -3.04 -22.59 -13.50
C GLY A 96 -3.21 -22.12 -14.95
N GLY A 97 -2.15 -21.61 -15.59
CA GLY A 97 -2.21 -21.12 -16.98
C GLY A 97 -2.88 -19.73 -17.09
N ASP A 98 -3.21 -19.31 -18.31
CA ASP A 98 -3.91 -18.04 -18.55
C ASP A 98 -5.39 -18.18 -18.18
N ALA A 99 -5.75 -17.65 -17.01
CA ALA A 99 -7.12 -17.65 -16.50
C ALA A 99 -7.76 -16.26 -16.56
N ARG A 100 -7.16 -15.29 -17.26
CA ARG A 100 -7.66 -13.91 -17.31
C ARG A 100 -9.06 -13.83 -17.93
N ASP A 101 -9.94 -13.04 -17.31
CA ASP A 101 -11.25 -12.69 -17.85
C ASP A 101 -11.56 -11.20 -17.62
N GLY A 102 -11.09 -10.35 -18.53
CA GLY A 102 -11.35 -8.90 -18.49
C GLY A 102 -11.02 -8.27 -17.13
N ASN A 103 -12.01 -7.62 -16.51
CA ASN A 103 -11.91 -6.96 -15.20
C ASN A 103 -12.22 -7.88 -14.01
N SER A 104 -12.44 -9.18 -14.21
CA SER A 104 -12.74 -10.08 -13.10
C SER A 104 -11.53 -10.23 -12.18
N VAL A 105 -11.71 -9.90 -10.90
CA VAL A 105 -10.71 -10.11 -9.83
C VAL A 105 -10.47 -11.59 -9.60
N CYS A 106 -11.52 -12.39 -9.73
CA CYS A 106 -11.45 -13.84 -9.59
C CYS A 106 -12.36 -14.53 -10.61
N PRO A 107 -11.84 -14.82 -11.81
CA PRO A 107 -12.57 -15.53 -12.87
C PRO A 107 -13.21 -16.82 -12.36
N GLU A 108 -14.42 -17.10 -12.85
CA GLU A 108 -15.21 -18.30 -12.51
C GLU A 108 -15.56 -18.49 -11.02
N SER A 109 -15.30 -17.49 -10.18
CA SER A 109 -15.52 -17.55 -8.74
C SER A 109 -16.64 -16.60 -8.29
N PRO A 110 -17.40 -16.97 -7.24
CA PRO A 110 -18.40 -16.07 -6.66
C PRO A 110 -17.75 -14.85 -6.00
N MET A 111 -18.51 -13.76 -5.84
CA MET A 111 -18.02 -12.51 -5.23
C MET A 111 -17.51 -12.67 -3.80
N ALA A 112 -18.02 -13.67 -3.07
CA ALA A 112 -17.54 -14.01 -1.74
C ALA A 112 -16.04 -14.41 -1.74
N THR A 113 -15.49 -14.91 -2.86
CA THR A 113 -14.05 -15.20 -3.04
C THR A 113 -13.17 -13.95 -3.06
N PHE A 114 -13.76 -12.76 -3.05
CA PHE A 114 -13.04 -11.51 -2.84
C PHE A 114 -13.79 -10.62 -1.83
N HIS A 115 -14.43 -11.27 -0.85
CA HIS A 115 -15.03 -10.65 0.34
C HIS A 115 -15.99 -9.51 0.04
N THR A 116 -16.94 -9.74 -0.87
CA THR A 116 -18.03 -8.79 -1.09
C THR A 116 -19.32 -9.47 -1.52
N ASN A 117 -20.44 -8.85 -1.15
CA ASN A 117 -21.77 -9.18 -1.66
C ASN A 117 -22.19 -8.29 -2.83
N GLY A 118 -21.35 -7.33 -3.21
CA GLY A 118 -21.60 -6.37 -4.29
C GLY A 118 -20.86 -5.05 -4.05
N ILE A 119 -20.84 -4.19 -5.07
CA ILE A 119 -20.05 -2.95 -5.07
C ILE A 119 -20.29 -2.03 -3.85
N SER A 120 -21.48 -2.05 -3.25
CA SER A 120 -21.80 -1.26 -2.05
C SER A 120 -21.16 -1.80 -0.77
N GLY A 121 -20.68 -3.04 -0.76
CA GLY A 121 -20.05 -3.73 0.38
C GLY A 121 -18.53 -3.57 0.44
N LEU A 122 -17.91 -2.78 -0.43
CA LEU A 122 -16.45 -2.64 -0.48
C LEU A 122 -15.91 -1.72 0.64
N GLY A 123 -14.83 -2.16 1.28
CA GLY A 123 -14.10 -1.38 2.30
C GLY A 123 -12.98 -0.49 1.73
N GLY A 124 -12.77 -0.53 0.41
CA GLY A 124 -11.66 0.14 -0.25
C GLY A 124 -10.29 -0.46 0.10
N CYS A 125 -9.25 0.03 -0.57
CA CYS A 125 -7.86 -0.35 -0.33
C CYS A 125 -6.94 0.86 -0.56
N GLY A 126 -5.69 0.75 -0.14
CA GLY A 126 -4.71 1.82 -0.27
C GLY A 126 -3.33 1.35 -0.74
N LEU A 127 -2.60 2.28 -1.36
CA LEU A 127 -1.17 2.17 -1.57
C LEU A 127 -0.46 3.07 -0.57
N ALA A 128 0.53 2.53 0.12
CA ALA A 128 1.41 3.28 1.01
C ALA A 128 2.86 3.26 0.54
N ILE A 129 3.62 4.27 0.96
CA ILE A 129 5.03 4.45 0.60
C ILE A 129 5.85 4.72 1.86
N ALA A 130 7.03 4.12 1.94
CA ALA A 130 8.08 4.40 2.90
C ALA A 130 9.35 4.82 2.13
N TYR A 131 9.89 6.00 2.45
CA TYR A 131 11.07 6.57 1.78
C TYR A 131 12.37 5.94 2.28
N LYS A 132 12.50 4.63 2.05
CA LYS A 132 13.65 3.77 2.36
C LYS A 132 13.90 2.83 1.19
N ASP A 133 15.15 2.50 0.93
CA ASP A 133 15.57 1.60 -0.15
C ASP A 133 15.79 0.15 0.33
N ASP A 134 16.02 -0.06 1.62
CA ASP A 134 16.07 -1.38 2.26
C ASP A 134 14.73 -1.73 2.93
N VAL A 135 14.10 -2.82 2.50
CA VAL A 135 12.87 -3.36 3.09
C VAL A 135 13.01 -3.68 4.57
N ARG A 136 14.20 -4.11 5.02
CA ARG A 136 14.46 -4.45 6.43
C ARG A 136 14.60 -3.22 7.32
N ALA A 137 14.85 -2.06 6.72
CA ALA A 137 14.91 -0.80 7.44
C ALA A 137 13.52 -0.19 7.64
N VAL A 138 12.50 -0.64 6.90
CA VAL A 138 11.12 -0.16 7.02
C VAL A 138 10.48 -0.69 8.30
N LYS A 139 9.79 0.22 8.99
CA LYS A 139 8.97 -0.03 10.17
C LYS A 139 7.51 0.30 9.85
N PRO A 140 6.54 -0.23 10.61
CA PRO A 140 5.12 0.08 10.43
C PRO A 140 4.85 1.59 10.40
N GLU A 141 5.53 2.37 11.24
CA GLU A 141 5.29 3.80 11.37
C GLU A 141 5.88 4.64 10.21
N ASP A 142 6.65 4.03 9.30
CA ASP A 142 7.23 4.74 8.15
C ASP A 142 6.25 4.83 6.96
N PHE A 143 5.26 3.94 6.88
CA PHE A 143 4.35 3.89 5.74
C PHE A 143 3.32 5.02 5.81
N ALA A 144 3.28 5.84 4.76
CA ALA A 144 2.22 6.82 4.53
C ALA A 144 1.34 6.37 3.37
N VAL A 145 0.03 6.20 3.62
CA VAL A 145 -0.95 5.92 2.55
C VAL A 145 -1.05 7.15 1.64
N PHE A 146 -0.65 7.01 0.39
CA PHE A 146 -0.59 8.12 -0.57
C PHE A 146 -1.71 8.07 -1.62
N SER A 147 -2.35 6.92 -1.81
CA SER A 147 -3.46 6.77 -2.75
C SER A 147 -4.46 5.73 -2.26
N VAL A 148 -5.74 5.96 -2.52
CA VAL A 148 -6.84 5.10 -2.06
C VAL A 148 -7.85 4.88 -3.17
N ASN A 149 -8.41 3.68 -3.25
CA ASN A 149 -9.54 3.37 -4.10
C ASN A 149 -10.65 2.72 -3.25
N HIS A 150 -11.80 3.39 -3.12
CA HIS A 150 -12.97 2.94 -2.36
C HIS A 150 -13.69 1.77 -3.02
N LEU A 151 -13.55 1.61 -4.34
CA LEU A 151 -14.13 0.51 -5.12
C LEU A 151 -13.13 -0.64 -5.32
N CYS A 152 -12.07 -0.67 -4.52
CA CYS A 152 -11.03 -1.65 -4.67
C CYS A 152 -11.50 -3.08 -4.42
N VAL A 153 -10.83 -4.01 -5.10
CA VAL A 153 -11.16 -5.44 -5.15
C VAL A 153 -12.54 -5.69 -5.78
N TRP A 154 -12.91 -4.83 -6.74
CA TRP A 154 -14.04 -5.03 -7.63
C TRP A 154 -13.61 -5.28 -9.08
N ASN A 155 -12.62 -4.49 -9.53
CA ASN A 155 -12.02 -4.63 -10.85
C ASN A 155 -10.58 -5.11 -10.69
N ARG A 156 -10.16 -6.05 -11.55
CA ARG A 156 -8.77 -6.46 -11.63
C ARG A 156 -7.85 -5.29 -11.92
N PHE A 157 -8.17 -4.51 -12.95
CA PHE A 157 -7.46 -3.27 -13.23
C PHE A 157 -7.98 -2.17 -12.31
N THR A 158 -7.27 -1.96 -11.19
CA THR A 158 -7.61 -0.94 -10.20
C THR A 158 -6.68 0.25 -10.36
N GLU A 159 -7.27 1.43 -10.55
CA GLU A 159 -6.56 2.68 -10.72
C GLU A 159 -6.29 3.36 -9.38
N PHE A 160 -5.09 3.94 -9.25
CA PHE A 160 -4.66 4.75 -8.12
C PHE A 160 -4.07 6.07 -8.64
N GLU A 161 -4.53 7.18 -8.10
CA GLU A 161 -3.99 8.50 -8.42
C GLU A 161 -2.78 8.80 -7.53
N VAL A 162 -1.68 9.23 -8.14
CA VAL A 162 -0.43 9.55 -7.43
C VAL A 162 -0.41 11.05 -7.11
N PRO A 163 -0.24 11.48 -5.84
CA PRO A 163 -0.15 12.89 -5.49
C PRO A 163 0.96 13.61 -6.27
N ALA A 164 0.65 14.76 -6.86
CA ALA A 164 1.61 15.54 -7.67
C ALA A 164 2.83 16.04 -6.88
N LYS A 165 2.71 16.11 -5.56
CA LYS A 165 3.75 16.59 -4.64
C LYS A 165 4.62 15.48 -4.05
N LEU A 166 4.42 14.21 -4.42
CA LEU A 166 5.32 13.15 -3.95
C LEU A 166 6.76 13.46 -4.37
N PRO A 167 7.72 13.49 -3.43
CA PRO A 167 9.13 13.68 -3.77
C PRO A 167 9.74 12.41 -4.37
N GLU A 168 10.90 12.57 -5.02
CA GLU A 168 11.69 11.44 -5.52
C GLU A 168 12.12 10.51 -4.40
N CYS A 169 12.20 9.22 -4.73
CA CYS A 169 12.71 8.21 -3.82
C CYS A 169 14.23 8.35 -3.60
N PRO A 170 14.74 8.19 -2.37
CA PRO A 170 16.17 8.18 -2.12
C PRO A 170 16.84 7.07 -2.93
N GLY A 171 17.95 7.37 -3.61
CA GLY A 171 18.63 6.39 -4.46
C GLY A 171 17.79 5.86 -5.63
N GLY A 172 16.67 6.51 -5.96
CA GLY A 172 15.75 6.09 -7.02
C GLY A 172 14.82 4.94 -6.64
N LYS A 173 14.78 4.52 -5.36
CA LYS A 173 13.95 3.40 -4.89
C LYS A 173 13.35 3.66 -3.52
N CYS A 174 12.06 3.40 -3.39
CA CYS A 174 11.33 3.32 -2.13
C CYS A 174 10.74 1.91 -1.96
N ILE A 175 10.27 1.61 -0.75
CA ILE A 175 9.38 0.48 -0.50
C ILE A 175 7.95 0.98 -0.46
N CYS A 176 7.10 0.38 -1.29
CA CYS A 176 5.66 0.60 -1.25
C CYS A 176 4.96 -0.66 -0.76
N SER A 177 3.69 -0.52 -0.37
CA SER A 177 2.86 -1.68 -0.08
C SER A 177 1.39 -1.41 -0.37
N PHE A 178 0.73 -2.43 -0.89
CA PHE A 178 -0.72 -2.49 -1.03
C PHE A 178 -1.34 -3.00 0.26
N PHE A 179 -2.43 -2.36 0.69
CA PHE A 179 -3.19 -2.77 1.87
C PHE A 179 -4.69 -2.85 1.56
N TRP A 180 -5.34 -3.89 2.04
CA TRP A 180 -6.77 -4.08 1.91
C TRP A 180 -7.36 -4.72 3.16
N ILE A 181 -8.53 -4.22 3.56
CA ILE A 181 -9.42 -4.81 4.57
C ILE A 181 -10.82 -4.76 3.97
N HIS A 182 -11.52 -5.89 3.97
CA HIS A 182 -12.89 -5.97 3.48
C HIS A 182 -13.89 -5.59 4.58
N ARG A 183 -15.17 -5.45 4.22
CA ARG A 183 -16.24 -5.27 5.22
C ARG A 183 -16.67 -6.60 5.80
N GLU A 184 -17.34 -6.51 6.94
CA GLU A 184 -17.72 -7.64 7.78
C GLU A 184 -18.81 -8.56 7.21
N ASP A 185 -19.43 -8.15 6.11
CA ASP A 185 -20.61 -8.81 5.56
C ASP A 185 -20.28 -9.99 4.62
N SER A 186 -19.00 -10.29 4.37
CA SER A 186 -18.59 -11.36 3.47
C SER A 186 -17.25 -12.01 3.83
N GLY A 187 -17.28 -13.15 4.52
CA GLY A 187 -16.09 -13.95 4.87
C GLY A 187 -15.60 -13.75 6.30
N GLY A 188 -14.39 -14.24 6.60
CA GLY A 188 -13.76 -14.06 7.91
C GLY A 188 -12.89 -12.80 7.92
N GLU A 189 -12.96 -12.01 8.98
CA GLU A 189 -12.19 -10.76 9.10
C GLU A 189 -10.68 -10.95 9.10
N GLU A 190 -10.02 -10.29 8.16
CA GLU A 190 -8.60 -10.42 7.84
C GLU A 190 -8.05 -9.10 7.30
N MET A 191 -6.72 -8.95 7.27
CA MET A 191 -6.06 -7.88 6.52
C MET A 191 -5.15 -8.45 5.43
N TYR A 192 -4.90 -7.66 4.40
CA TYR A 192 -4.03 -8.01 3.28
C TYR A 192 -2.94 -6.97 3.15
N MET A 193 -1.71 -7.44 2.94
CA MET A 193 -0.53 -6.60 2.74
C MET A 193 0.36 -7.22 1.68
N ASN A 194 0.76 -6.46 0.66
CA ASN A 194 1.76 -6.92 -0.32
C ASN A 194 2.80 -5.83 -0.53
N PRO A 195 4.05 -6.02 -0.10
CA PRO A 195 5.10 -5.03 -0.31
C PRO A 195 5.73 -5.18 -1.70
N PHE A 196 6.22 -4.06 -2.24
CA PHE A 196 6.87 -4.01 -3.54
C PHE A 196 7.86 -2.86 -3.63
N ASP A 197 8.91 -3.04 -4.44
CA ASP A 197 9.82 -1.96 -4.77
C ASP A 197 9.13 -0.98 -5.75
N CYS A 198 9.25 0.32 -5.47
CA CYS A 198 8.60 1.38 -6.24
C CYS A 198 9.53 2.59 -6.43
N ALA A 199 9.21 3.44 -7.40
CA ALA A 199 9.93 4.69 -7.65
C ALA A 199 8.97 5.80 -8.07
N VAL A 200 9.15 6.99 -7.48
CA VAL A 200 8.41 8.20 -7.91
C VAL A 200 9.11 8.79 -9.13
N THR A 201 8.36 9.00 -10.21
CA THR A 201 8.84 9.64 -11.44
C THR A 201 8.14 10.96 -11.67
N ASN A 202 8.75 11.85 -12.45
CA ASN A 202 8.22 13.20 -12.74
C ASN A 202 7.93 14.03 -11.47
N ALA A 203 8.65 13.78 -10.38
CA ALA A 203 8.50 14.53 -9.15
C ALA A 203 8.88 16.00 -9.39
N THR A 204 8.04 16.91 -8.91
CA THR A 204 8.29 18.36 -8.99
C THR A 204 8.48 19.01 -7.62
N SER A 205 8.27 18.23 -6.56
CA SER A 205 8.38 18.64 -5.16
C SER A 205 9.55 17.91 -4.51
N ALA A 206 10.25 18.61 -3.60
CA ALA A 206 11.25 18.01 -2.72
C ALA A 206 10.78 17.95 -1.26
N VAL A 207 9.51 18.28 -1.00
CA VAL A 207 8.97 18.34 0.37
C VAL A 207 8.74 16.92 0.88
N ALA A 208 9.53 16.50 1.87
CA ALA A 208 9.39 15.21 2.53
C ALA A 208 7.96 15.02 3.07
N ILE A 209 7.46 13.78 3.01
CA ILE A 209 6.20 13.42 3.65
C ILE A 209 6.41 13.52 5.19
N PRO A 210 5.55 14.24 5.93
CA PRO A 210 5.62 14.27 7.38
C PRO A 210 5.40 12.88 7.98
N PRO A 211 5.93 12.59 9.19
CA PRO A 211 5.72 11.31 9.84
C PRO A 211 4.23 10.92 9.93
N PRO A 212 3.81 9.80 9.34
CA PRO A 212 2.41 9.42 9.28
C PRO A 212 1.88 9.04 10.65
N GLN A 213 0.64 9.42 10.92
CA GLN A 213 -0.05 9.19 12.19
C GLN A 213 -1.12 8.10 12.04
N VAL A 214 -1.51 7.47 13.15
CA VAL A 214 -2.58 6.47 13.15
C VAL A 214 -3.89 7.14 12.71
N PRO A 215 -4.65 6.56 11.75
CA PRO A 215 -5.93 7.12 11.33
C PRO A 215 -6.97 6.98 12.45
N ARG A 216 -7.78 8.03 12.67
CA ARG A 216 -8.87 8.03 13.64
C ARG A 216 -10.21 7.87 12.94
N TYR A 217 -11.09 7.06 13.54
CA TYR A 217 -12.48 6.96 13.11
C TYR A 217 -13.20 8.29 13.31
N CYS A 218 -13.74 8.83 12.21
CA CYS A 218 -14.36 10.14 12.09
C CYS A 218 -15.49 10.15 11.04
N PRO A 219 -16.51 9.29 11.15
CA PRO A 219 -17.57 9.17 10.13
C PRO A 219 -18.41 10.44 9.98
N VAL A 220 -18.66 11.13 11.11
CA VAL A 220 -19.54 12.31 11.17
C VAL A 220 -18.75 13.59 11.38
N ASP A 221 -18.03 13.70 12.50
CA ASP A 221 -17.22 14.86 12.80
C ASP A 221 -15.83 14.75 12.17
N LYS A 222 -15.69 15.35 10.99
CA LYS A 222 -14.42 15.35 10.24
C LYS A 222 -13.31 16.13 10.93
N ALA A 223 -13.61 16.98 11.93
CA ALA A 223 -12.58 17.62 12.74
C ALA A 223 -11.84 16.62 13.65
N ASN A 224 -12.44 15.46 13.94
CA ASN A 224 -11.80 14.40 14.70
C ASN A 224 -10.96 13.44 13.83
N CYS A 225 -10.90 13.64 12.50
CA CYS A 225 -10.01 12.85 11.65
C CYS A 225 -8.53 13.12 11.97
N THR A 226 -7.68 12.18 11.61
CA THR A 226 -6.23 12.42 11.59
C THR A 226 -5.88 13.33 10.41
N VAL A 227 -5.24 14.46 10.71
CA VAL A 227 -4.80 15.44 9.70
C VAL A 227 -3.39 15.07 9.22
N GLY A 228 -3.15 15.18 7.91
CA GLY A 228 -1.85 14.90 7.32
C GLY A 228 -1.70 13.44 6.87
N ALA A 229 -0.43 13.04 6.78
CA ALA A 229 -0.03 11.68 6.45
C ALA A 229 -0.59 10.67 7.46
N LYS A 230 -1.12 9.57 6.94
CA LYS A 230 -1.83 8.53 7.69
C LYS A 230 -1.16 7.19 7.47
N GLN A 231 -0.98 6.42 8.54
CA GLN A 231 -0.48 5.06 8.48
C GLN A 231 -1.52 4.11 7.85
N PRO A 232 -1.10 2.98 7.29
CA PRO A 232 -2.01 1.87 7.01
C PRO A 232 -2.67 1.34 8.28
N PHE A 233 -3.72 0.53 8.10
CA PHE A 233 -4.31 -0.22 9.19
C PHE A 233 -3.52 -1.51 9.44
N TYR A 234 -2.99 -1.65 10.65
CA TYR A 234 -2.45 -2.89 11.19
C TYR A 234 -3.44 -3.39 12.23
N TRP A 235 -4.15 -4.45 11.88
CA TRP A 235 -5.33 -4.90 12.60
C TRP A 235 -5.44 -6.43 12.61
N LEU A 236 -6.06 -6.98 13.66
CA LEU A 236 -6.33 -8.40 13.83
C LEU A 236 -5.08 -9.32 13.86
N GLN A 237 -3.92 -8.79 14.25
CA GLN A 237 -2.68 -9.57 14.44
C GLN A 237 -2.41 -9.86 15.92
N LYS A 238 -1.45 -10.76 16.23
CA LYS A 238 -0.99 -10.98 17.60
C LYS A 238 -0.14 -9.82 18.12
N GLU A 239 0.63 -9.19 17.23
CA GLU A 239 1.61 -8.16 17.56
C GLU A 239 1.56 -7.01 16.54
N GLY A 240 1.91 -5.80 16.98
CA GLY A 240 2.13 -4.66 16.08
C GLY A 240 0.88 -4.00 15.49
N ASN A 241 -0.30 -4.23 16.07
CA ASN A 241 -1.53 -3.52 15.65
C ASN A 241 -1.48 -2.03 16.03
N ASN A 242 -2.03 -1.18 15.16
CA ASN A 242 -2.31 0.23 15.45
C ASN A 242 -3.82 0.54 15.52
N ILE A 243 -4.67 -0.39 15.06
CA ILE A 243 -6.12 -0.35 15.20
C ILE A 243 -6.60 -1.52 16.07
N PHE A 244 -7.59 -1.24 16.93
CA PHE A 244 -8.11 -2.19 17.92
C PHE A 244 -9.63 -2.35 17.86
N ASN A 245 -10.20 -2.09 16.68
CA ASN A 245 -11.62 -2.34 16.43
C ASN A 245 -11.96 -3.82 16.62
N ASP A 246 -13.22 -4.08 16.99
CA ASP A 246 -13.75 -5.45 17.00
C ASP A 246 -13.84 -6.00 15.58
N SER A 247 -13.78 -7.33 15.43
CA SER A 247 -13.98 -8.02 14.16
C SER A 247 -15.26 -7.58 13.43
N PHE A 248 -16.36 -7.31 14.12
CA PHE A 248 -17.61 -6.90 13.47
C PHE A 248 -17.67 -5.41 13.08
N ASP A 249 -16.58 -4.67 13.23
CA ASP A 249 -16.46 -3.25 12.86
C ASP A 249 -15.07 -2.96 12.26
N PRO A 250 -14.70 -3.63 11.14
CA PRO A 250 -13.37 -3.52 10.54
C PRO A 250 -13.05 -2.08 10.12
N PRO A 251 -11.79 -1.61 10.28
CA PRO A 251 -11.39 -0.34 9.72
C PRO A 251 -11.39 -0.40 8.19
N THR A 252 -11.86 0.66 7.54
CA THR A 252 -11.98 0.71 6.07
C THR A 252 -11.20 1.89 5.49
N TYR A 253 -10.64 1.71 4.30
CA TYR A 253 -9.93 2.76 3.56
C TYR A 253 -10.95 3.69 2.88
N THR A 254 -11.75 4.38 3.70
CA THR A 254 -12.85 5.23 3.29
C THR A 254 -12.83 6.58 4.01
N ASP A 255 -13.77 7.46 3.64
CA ASP A 255 -13.93 8.76 4.28
C ASP A 255 -14.18 8.68 5.79
N ASP A 256 -14.64 7.53 6.31
CA ASP A 256 -14.87 7.32 7.74
C ASP A 256 -13.60 7.35 8.57
N TYR A 257 -12.43 7.13 7.96
CA TYR A 257 -11.11 7.28 8.60
C TYR A 257 -10.31 8.46 8.02
N GLY A 258 -10.97 9.33 7.23
CA GLY A 258 -10.34 10.45 6.56
C GLY A 258 -9.51 10.05 5.33
N PHE A 259 -9.71 8.85 4.79
CA PHE A 259 -9.10 8.39 3.54
C PHE A 259 -9.99 8.74 2.35
N LYS A 260 -9.67 9.83 1.67
CA LYS A 260 -10.43 10.29 0.50
C LYS A 260 -10.20 9.35 -0.68
N GLN A 261 -11.18 9.23 -1.58
CA GLN A 261 -10.97 8.57 -2.87
C GLN A 261 -9.85 9.28 -3.65
N GLY A 262 -8.95 8.49 -4.26
CA GLY A 262 -7.88 8.98 -5.12
C GLY A 262 -6.61 9.37 -4.36
N ALA A 263 -5.90 10.37 -4.87
CA ALA A 263 -4.63 10.82 -4.33
C ALA A 263 -4.81 11.51 -2.96
N GLN A 264 -4.01 11.08 -1.97
CA GLN A 264 -3.95 11.74 -0.66
C GLN A 264 -3.09 13.01 -0.79
N ASN A 265 -3.70 14.10 -1.24
CA ASN A 265 -3.01 15.38 -1.44
C ASN A 265 -2.80 16.15 -0.12
N ASP A 266 -3.45 15.72 0.95
CA ASP A 266 -3.42 16.29 2.30
C ASP A 266 -2.27 15.75 3.18
N LEU A 267 -1.40 14.88 2.65
CA LEU A 267 -0.25 14.30 3.39
C LEU A 267 0.58 15.35 4.16
N TRP A 268 0.69 16.56 3.61
CA TRP A 268 1.50 17.65 4.16
C TRP A 268 0.73 18.63 5.04
N ASP A 269 -0.58 18.46 5.26
CA ASP A 269 -1.41 19.45 5.96
C ASP A 269 -1.01 19.63 7.44
N SER A 270 -0.36 18.64 8.05
CA SER A 270 0.23 18.76 9.40
C SER A 270 1.33 19.82 9.50
N LEU A 271 2.00 20.15 8.38
CA LEU A 271 3.00 21.20 8.33
C LEU A 271 2.37 22.60 8.42
N ALA A 272 1.17 22.79 7.86
CA ALA A 272 0.47 24.07 7.89
C ALA A 272 0.02 24.47 9.31
N GLY A 273 -0.30 23.49 10.16
CA GLY A 273 -0.60 23.70 11.58
C GLY A 273 0.61 24.10 12.42
N THR A 274 1.83 23.78 11.97
CA THR A 274 3.08 24.08 12.70
C THR A 274 3.49 25.56 12.51
N THR A 275 3.15 26.17 11.39
CA THR A 275 3.51 27.57 11.07
C THR A 275 2.71 28.62 11.86
N SER A 276 1.64 28.22 12.55
CA SER A 276 0.73 29.14 13.24
C SER A 276 1.11 29.42 14.71
N ILE A 277 2.18 28.79 15.23
CA ILE A 277 2.58 28.92 16.65
C ILE A 277 3.77 29.90 16.85
N THR A 278 4.42 30.38 15.78
CA THR A 278 5.62 31.25 15.91
C THR A 278 5.34 32.75 15.68
N SER A 279 4.10 33.15 15.42
CA SER A 279 3.73 34.54 15.10
C SER A 279 3.10 35.30 16.27
N SER A 280 3.65 35.14 17.49
CA SER A 280 3.25 35.94 18.65
C SER A 280 4.39 36.06 19.67
N ALA A 281 5.54 36.57 19.23
CA ALA A 281 6.49 37.23 20.13
C ALA A 281 6.50 38.71 19.82
N SER A 282 5.67 39.43 20.59
CA SER A 282 5.46 40.87 20.50
C SER A 282 6.75 41.65 20.73
N THR A 283 6.98 42.60 19.83
CA THR A 283 7.92 43.71 19.97
C THR A 283 7.66 44.47 21.28
N THR A 284 8.65 44.48 22.17
CA THR A 284 8.72 45.50 23.23
C THR A 284 10.10 46.14 23.21
N THR A 285 10.11 47.37 22.73
CA THR A 285 11.18 48.35 22.83
C THR A 285 11.23 48.92 24.25
N SER A 286 12.38 48.86 24.91
CA SER A 286 12.74 49.84 25.94
C SER A 286 14.26 49.92 26.16
N GLN A 287 14.73 51.13 25.84
CA GLN A 287 15.95 51.86 26.12
C GLN A 287 16.96 51.41 27.20
N ALA A 288 18.18 51.84 26.91
CA ALA A 288 19.42 51.73 27.68
C ALA A 288 19.39 52.34 29.10
N ALA A 289 20.24 51.79 29.96
CA ALA A 289 20.89 52.52 31.05
C ALA A 289 22.28 51.95 31.33
N SER A 290 23.26 52.84 31.31
CA SER A 290 24.68 52.68 31.62
C SER A 290 24.91 52.49 33.12
N SER A 291 25.85 51.64 33.52
CA SER A 291 26.61 51.83 34.77
C SER A 291 27.94 51.08 34.74
N THR A 292 28.87 51.62 35.53
CA THR A 292 30.30 51.66 35.29
C THR A 292 31.04 50.93 36.42
N THR A 293 32.13 50.25 36.06
CA THR A 293 33.40 50.09 36.82
C THR A 293 33.57 49.06 37.96
N SER A 294 34.79 48.48 37.90
CA SER A 294 35.67 47.92 38.96
C SER A 294 35.48 46.44 39.31
N GLY A 295 36.49 45.57 39.24
CA GLY A 295 37.92 45.71 38.93
C GLY A 295 38.74 44.56 39.55
N SER A 296 39.89 44.24 38.91
CA SER A 296 41.02 43.40 39.40
C SER A 296 40.82 41.87 39.46
N ARG A 297 41.79 40.99 39.15
CA ARG A 297 43.21 41.08 38.71
C ARG A 297 43.66 39.69 38.20
N VAL A 298 44.36 39.68 37.06
CA VAL A 298 45.63 39.01 36.71
C VAL A 298 45.95 37.60 37.25
N ALA A 299 46.15 36.64 36.33
CA ALA A 299 47.39 35.84 36.24
C ALA A 299 47.53 35.25 34.82
N ALA A 300 48.64 35.59 34.16
CA ALA A 300 49.07 35.10 32.87
C ALA A 300 50.11 33.99 33.06
N VAL A 301 50.06 32.94 32.24
CA VAL A 301 51.23 32.15 31.83
C VAL A 301 51.04 31.74 30.36
N SER A 302 52.01 32.15 29.54
CA SER A 302 52.21 31.73 28.15
C SER A 302 52.98 30.41 28.07
N SER A 303 52.72 29.60 27.04
CA SER A 303 53.78 29.01 26.19
C SER A 303 53.21 28.36 24.92
N ASN A 304 53.82 28.75 23.79
CA ASN A 304 53.71 28.23 22.42
C ASN A 304 53.87 26.70 22.29
N GLY A 305 53.37 26.16 21.17
CA GLY A 305 53.89 24.91 20.59
C GLY A 305 53.05 24.34 19.44
N SER A 306 53.36 24.73 18.20
CA SER A 306 52.92 24.13 16.94
C SER A 306 53.53 22.75 16.72
N SER A 307 52.79 21.81 16.09
CA SER A 307 53.31 20.92 15.03
C SER A 307 52.22 19.98 14.48
N GLU A 308 52.02 20.04 13.16
CA GLU A 308 51.54 18.94 12.32
C GLU A 308 52.45 17.70 12.43
N PRO A 309 51.99 16.55 11.90
CA PRO A 309 52.89 15.71 11.14
C PRO A 309 52.37 15.39 9.74
N ASN A 310 53.29 15.53 8.79
CA ASN A 310 53.21 15.16 7.38
C ASN A 310 53.72 13.71 7.17
N PHE A 311 53.37 13.17 6.01
CA PHE A 311 53.46 11.81 5.44
C PHE A 311 54.83 11.09 5.44
N PRO A 312 54.87 9.85 4.88
CA PRO A 312 55.54 9.75 3.57
C PRO A 312 54.75 9.02 2.46
N ASP A 313 54.92 9.53 1.25
CA ASP A 313 54.60 8.99 -0.08
C ASP A 313 55.34 7.70 -0.42
N VAL A 314 54.71 6.82 -1.22
CA VAL A 314 55.38 6.06 -2.31
C VAL A 314 54.39 5.79 -3.47
N VAL A 315 54.68 6.47 -4.60
CA VAL A 315 54.50 6.23 -6.05
C VAL A 315 53.15 6.04 -6.77
N ASP A 316 52.97 7.00 -7.68
CA ASP A 316 52.26 7.02 -8.97
C ASP A 316 52.54 5.86 -9.94
N LEU A 317 51.54 5.55 -10.78
CA LEU A 317 51.74 5.21 -12.18
C LEU A 317 50.50 5.58 -13.01
N VAL A 318 50.63 6.69 -13.74
CA VAL A 318 49.78 7.12 -14.87
C VAL A 318 50.45 6.70 -16.18
N GLY A 319 49.65 6.25 -17.16
CA GLY A 319 50.03 6.10 -18.57
C GLY A 319 48.88 5.46 -19.36
N SER A 320 47.93 6.22 -19.91
CA SER A 320 47.93 6.88 -21.24
C SER A 320 47.81 5.91 -22.44
N SER A 321 46.63 5.94 -23.07
CA SER A 321 46.35 6.03 -24.52
C SER A 321 47.40 5.52 -25.54
N ASP A 322 47.00 4.62 -26.44
CA ASP A 322 46.58 4.91 -27.85
C ASP A 322 46.63 3.67 -28.80
N PRO A 323 46.09 3.75 -30.04
CA PRO A 323 45.41 2.65 -30.73
C PRO A 323 46.20 2.01 -31.89
N ASN A 324 45.51 1.11 -32.61
CA ASN A 324 45.67 0.78 -34.04
C ASN A 324 46.57 -0.43 -34.40
N ASN A 325 45.96 -1.55 -34.83
CA ASN A 325 46.30 -2.18 -36.11
C ASN A 325 45.32 -3.30 -36.55
N THR A 326 44.48 -2.97 -37.53
CA THR A 326 44.46 -3.51 -38.91
C THR A 326 44.42 -5.03 -39.17
N ILE A 327 43.22 -5.48 -39.62
CA ILE A 327 42.87 -6.25 -40.85
C ILE A 327 43.70 -7.49 -41.26
N SER A 328 43.02 -8.64 -41.38
CA SER A 328 42.90 -9.51 -42.59
C SER A 328 42.06 -10.74 -42.23
N SER A 329 40.79 -10.87 -42.64
CA SER A 329 40.25 -11.26 -43.96
C SER A 329 40.41 -12.76 -44.33
N LEU A 330 39.25 -13.40 -44.42
CA LEU A 330 38.76 -14.28 -45.51
C LEU A 330 38.81 -15.80 -45.41
N ASN A 331 37.68 -16.34 -45.91
CA ASN A 331 37.29 -17.67 -46.35
C ASN A 331 36.84 -18.66 -45.25
N GLY A 332 35.60 -19.15 -45.21
CA GLY A 332 34.57 -19.34 -46.24
C GLY A 332 34.31 -20.84 -46.39
N THR A 333 33.03 -21.26 -46.35
CA THR A 333 32.34 -22.40 -47.02
C THR A 333 31.02 -22.62 -46.25
N GLU A 334 29.89 -22.06 -46.68
CA GLU A 334 28.84 -22.72 -47.50
C GLU A 334 28.39 -24.10 -47.00
N ASN A 335 27.14 -24.20 -46.52
CA ASN A 335 26.13 -24.97 -47.27
C ASN A 335 24.69 -24.64 -46.86
N ASN A 336 23.88 -24.54 -47.93
CA ASN A 336 22.46 -24.25 -47.99
C ASN A 336 21.54 -25.32 -47.39
N SER A 337 20.34 -24.91 -46.97
CA SER A 337 19.07 -25.14 -47.70
C SER A 337 17.89 -25.20 -46.71
N SER A 338 17.04 -24.15 -46.68
CA SER A 338 15.67 -24.12 -47.26
C SER A 338 14.56 -24.61 -46.32
N ASP A 339 13.70 -23.71 -45.83
CA ASP A 339 12.35 -23.49 -46.37
C ASP A 339 11.60 -22.38 -45.61
N THR A 340 11.34 -21.25 -46.26
CA THR A 340 10.01 -20.72 -46.63
C THR A 340 8.91 -20.76 -45.56
N SER A 341 8.45 -19.59 -45.10
CA SER A 341 7.25 -18.95 -45.66
C SER A 341 6.67 -17.80 -44.80
N LYS A 342 6.39 -16.71 -45.52
CA LYS A 342 5.30 -15.71 -45.38
C LYS A 342 5.36 -14.63 -44.29
N VAL A 343 5.53 -13.43 -44.83
CA VAL A 343 5.36 -12.09 -44.26
C VAL A 343 3.94 -11.56 -44.55
N HIS A 344 3.51 -10.59 -43.71
CA HIS A 344 2.52 -9.49 -43.91
C HIS A 344 1.07 -9.68 -43.38
N PRO A 345 0.36 -8.57 -43.04
CA PRO A 345 0.76 -7.39 -42.25
C PRO A 345 -0.31 -6.93 -41.21
N THR A 346 0.06 -5.91 -40.43
CA THR A 346 -0.73 -5.07 -39.51
C THR A 346 -1.93 -4.34 -40.12
N SER A 347 -3.07 -4.27 -39.39
CA SER A 347 -3.96 -3.08 -39.36
C SER A 347 -5.07 -3.14 -38.29
N PRO A 348 -5.70 -1.98 -37.93
CA PRO A 348 -6.24 -1.69 -36.60
C PRO A 348 -7.75 -1.94 -36.46
N VAL A 349 -8.20 -2.22 -35.24
CA VAL A 349 -9.62 -2.28 -34.90
C VAL A 349 -10.09 -0.92 -34.36
N GLN A 350 -10.84 -0.20 -35.19
CA GLN A 350 -11.78 0.83 -34.76
C GLN A 350 -13.07 0.14 -34.32
N HIS A 351 -13.55 0.39 -33.10
CA HIS A 351 -14.91 0.04 -32.70
C HIS A 351 -15.80 1.28 -32.62
N LEU A 352 -16.79 1.27 -33.52
CA LEU A 352 -18.02 2.04 -33.47
C LEU A 352 -18.80 1.72 -32.19
N LEU A 353 -19.13 2.73 -31.38
CA LEU A 353 -20.22 2.63 -30.41
C LEU A 353 -21.49 3.20 -31.04
N ALA A 354 -22.37 2.28 -31.43
CA ALA A 354 -23.76 2.54 -31.75
C ALA A 354 -24.54 2.90 -30.48
N GLY A 355 -25.29 4.00 -30.54
CA GLY A 355 -26.27 4.37 -29.53
C GLY A 355 -27.43 3.38 -29.48
N SER A 356 -27.86 3.06 -28.26
CA SER A 356 -29.19 2.51 -28.02
C SER A 356 -29.73 3.08 -26.71
N SER A 357 -30.48 4.17 -26.84
CA SER A 357 -31.30 4.75 -25.78
C SER A 357 -32.42 3.77 -25.42
N ARG A 358 -32.36 3.17 -24.23
CA ARG A 358 -33.55 2.58 -23.58
C ARG A 358 -34.04 3.48 -22.47
N LYS A 359 -35.23 4.03 -22.76
CA LYS A 359 -36.11 4.83 -21.93
C LYS A 359 -36.60 4.00 -20.73
N ILE A 360 -36.08 4.25 -19.53
CA ILE A 360 -36.66 3.69 -18.30
C ILE A 360 -37.79 4.61 -17.85
N ARG A 361 -39.00 4.03 -17.77
CA ARG A 361 -40.19 4.68 -17.21
C ARG A 361 -40.00 4.84 -15.71
N GLY A 362 -40.20 6.07 -15.24
CA GLY A 362 -40.29 6.37 -13.82
C GLY A 362 -41.48 5.70 -13.17
N CYS A 363 -41.29 5.31 -11.91
CA CYS A 363 -42.37 5.08 -10.96
C CYS A 363 -42.14 6.01 -9.76
N ASN A 364 -43.22 6.73 -9.46
CA ASN A 364 -43.34 7.83 -8.51
C ASN A 364 -42.94 7.48 -7.08
N ALA A 365 -42.15 8.36 -6.48
CA ALA A 365 -42.00 8.48 -5.04
C ALA A 365 -43.33 9.01 -4.45
N ARG A 366 -43.90 8.27 -3.48
CA ARG A 366 -45.00 8.75 -2.66
C ARG A 366 -44.43 9.11 -1.29
N GLN A 367 -44.25 10.40 -1.04
CA GLN A 367 -44.03 10.93 0.31
C GLN A 367 -45.25 10.60 1.17
N THR A 368 -45.02 9.99 2.33
CA THR A 368 -45.96 10.04 3.44
C THR A 368 -45.23 10.58 4.65
N SER A 369 -45.71 11.73 5.13
CA SER A 369 -45.32 12.37 6.38
C SER A 369 -45.87 11.55 7.55
N GLY A 370 -45.03 11.25 8.54
CA GLY A 370 -45.46 10.66 9.80
C GLY A 370 -44.48 10.97 10.92
N GLN A 371 -44.80 11.96 11.75
CA GLN A 371 -44.17 12.20 13.05
C GLN A 371 -44.41 11.00 13.97
N GLY A 372 -43.39 10.56 14.71
CA GLY A 372 -43.57 9.56 15.76
C GLY A 372 -42.27 9.21 16.48
N LYS A 373 -41.97 9.96 17.55
CA LYS A 373 -40.94 9.61 18.54
C LYS A 373 -41.25 8.24 19.16
N GLN A 374 -40.35 7.27 19.07
CA GLN A 374 -40.22 6.22 20.08
C GLN A 374 -38.76 5.80 20.25
N LYS A 375 -38.16 6.26 21.36
CA LYS A 375 -36.96 5.66 21.95
C LYS A 375 -37.32 4.25 22.40
N ARG A 376 -36.67 3.22 21.86
CA ARG A 376 -36.65 1.88 22.45
C ARG A 376 -35.36 1.70 23.22
N ASN A 377 -35.45 1.80 24.54
CA ASN A 377 -34.42 1.31 25.46
C ASN A 377 -34.52 -0.21 25.51
N TYR A 378 -33.50 -0.93 25.07
CA TYR A 378 -33.37 -2.36 25.37
C TYR A 378 -32.59 -2.52 26.67
N VAL A 379 -33.30 -2.90 27.73
CA VAL A 379 -32.73 -3.42 28.97
C VAL A 379 -32.51 -4.93 28.75
N MET A 380 -31.27 -5.34 28.47
CA MET A 380 -30.91 -6.75 28.45
C MET A 380 -30.73 -7.25 29.89
N ARG A 381 -31.69 -8.06 30.36
CA ARG A 381 -31.56 -8.84 31.60
C ARG A 381 -30.45 -9.88 31.42
N LYS A 382 -29.37 -9.77 32.20
CA LYS A 382 -28.42 -10.86 32.44
C LYS A 382 -29.17 -12.07 33.00
N ARG A 383 -29.19 -13.18 32.25
CA ARG A 383 -29.43 -14.51 32.81
C ARG A 383 -28.07 -15.13 33.09
N MET A 384 -27.71 -15.23 34.37
CA MET A 384 -26.64 -16.11 34.82
C MET A 384 -27.14 -17.56 34.68
N THR A 385 -26.42 -18.36 33.91
CA THR A 385 -26.43 -19.82 34.04
C THR A 385 -25.02 -20.26 34.41
N LYS A 386 -24.93 -20.74 35.65
CA LYS A 386 -23.83 -21.50 36.23
C LYS A 386 -23.93 -22.90 35.63
N ASP A 387 -22.92 -23.39 34.92
CA ASP A 387 -22.05 -24.49 35.39
C ASP A 387 -21.28 -25.19 34.25
N GLN A 388 -20.07 -25.64 34.63
CA GLN A 388 -19.26 -26.74 34.09
C GLN A 388 -18.60 -26.71 32.69
N SER A 389 -17.32 -26.32 32.72
CA SER A 389 -16.16 -27.15 32.33
C SER A 389 -16.30 -28.13 31.16
N ARG A 390 -15.65 -27.80 30.03
CA ARG A 390 -14.58 -28.61 29.41
C ARG A 390 -14.08 -27.90 28.15
N TRP A 391 -12.81 -27.49 28.20
CA TRP A 391 -12.06 -27.04 27.03
C TRP A 391 -11.62 -28.29 26.28
N ASN A 392 -12.00 -28.40 25.00
CA ASN A 392 -11.32 -29.23 24.02
C ASN A 392 -11.17 -28.39 22.76
N TRP A 393 -9.91 -28.22 22.37
CA TRP A 393 -9.44 -27.54 21.18
C TRP A 393 -9.83 -28.33 19.93
N TRP A 394 -10.37 -27.62 18.93
CA TRP A 394 -10.18 -27.88 17.50
C TRP A 394 -10.23 -26.55 16.76
#